data_AF-A0A1S2JZ55-F1
#
_entry.id   AF-A0A1S2JZ55-F1
#
_cell.length_a   1.000
_cell.length_b   1.000
_cell.length_c   1.000
_cell.angle_alpha   90.00
_cell.angle_beta   90.00
_cell.angle_gamma   90.00
#
_symmetry.space_group_name_H-M   'P 1'
#
loop_
_entity.id
_entity.type
_entity.pdbx_description
1 polymer ?
#
loop_
_entity_poly.entity_id
_entity_poly.type
_entity_poly.pdbx_seq_one_letter_code
_entity_poly.pdbx_strand_id
1 'polypeptide(L)'
;MTKPEINQELFQKIRDQFVLHPETHAQRDWESYATCGTQRCVAGWALHFHKPHQDIDTTRKEVLYTHDKYHFNLNGGYEESARIILGLTPDEATRLFYEMDDSAARRMVELYALKGRNRDLA
;
A
#
# COMPACT_ATOMS: atom_id res chain seq x y z
N MET A 1 7.32 21.67 4.92
CA MET A 1 6.14 20.77 4.89
C MET A 1 6.27 19.78 6.04
N THR A 2 5.22 19.61 6.85
CA THR A 2 5.20 18.63 7.95
C THR A 2 5.03 17.22 7.40
N LYS A 3 5.77 16.24 7.96
CA LYS A 3 5.69 14.83 7.55
C LYS A 3 4.26 14.31 7.80
N PRO A 4 3.58 13.67 6.83
CA PRO A 4 2.22 13.13 7.03
C PRO A 4 2.25 12.09 8.14
N GLU A 5 1.22 11.98 8.99
CA GLU A 5 1.16 10.93 10.01
C GLU A 5 1.07 9.53 9.38
N ILE A 6 1.79 8.55 9.93
CA ILE A 6 1.76 7.17 9.40
C ILE A 6 0.44 6.50 9.79
N ASN A 7 -0.19 5.78 8.86
CA ASN A 7 -1.41 5.03 9.16
C ASN A 7 -1.06 3.65 9.73
N GLN A 8 -0.69 3.62 11.00
CA GLN A 8 -0.22 2.41 11.68
C GLN A 8 -1.27 1.28 11.71
N GLU A 9 -2.55 1.62 11.90
CA GLU A 9 -3.65 0.64 11.89
C GLU A 9 -3.73 -0.10 10.54
N LEU A 10 -3.58 0.63 9.43
CA LEU A 10 -3.63 0.00 8.12
C LEU A 10 -2.40 -0.87 7.86
N PHE A 11 -1.22 -0.45 8.32
CA PHE A 11 -0.02 -1.30 8.29
C PHE A 11 -0.20 -2.58 9.09
N GLN A 12 -0.89 -2.54 10.24
CA GLN A 12 -1.21 -3.74 11.02
C GLN A 12 -2.11 -4.69 10.22
N LYS A 13 -3.18 -4.18 9.59
CA LYS A 13 -4.06 -5.01 8.75
C LYS A 13 -3.31 -5.66 7.58
N ILE A 14 -2.40 -4.94 6.93
CA ILE A 14 -1.56 -5.47 5.84
C ILE A 14 -0.58 -6.52 6.36
N ARG A 15 0.08 -6.26 7.50
CA ARG A 15 0.96 -7.24 8.17
C ARG A 15 0.21 -8.52 8.48
N ASP A 16 -0.98 -8.40 9.07
CA ASP A 16 -1.78 -9.55 9.47
C ASP A 16 -2.20 -10.38 8.25
N GLN A 17 -2.46 -9.76 7.09
CA GLN A 17 -2.66 -10.52 5.84
C GLN A 17 -1.41 -11.33 5.45
N PHE A 18 -0.22 -10.74 5.51
CA PHE A 18 1.01 -11.46 5.15
C PHE A 18 1.35 -12.61 6.10
N VAL A 19 0.92 -12.52 7.36
CA VAL A 19 1.23 -13.50 8.41
C VAL A 19 0.14 -14.57 8.52
N LEU A 20 -1.13 -14.16 8.56
CA LEU A 20 -2.27 -15.05 8.82
C LEU A 20 -2.81 -15.71 7.53
N HIS A 21 -2.60 -15.06 6.39
CA HIS A 21 -3.15 -15.49 5.11
C HIS A 21 -2.07 -15.46 4.00
N PRO A 22 -0.93 -16.16 4.17
CA PRO A 22 0.12 -16.16 3.15
C PRO A 22 -0.35 -16.66 1.77
N GLU A 23 -1.43 -17.44 1.72
CA GLU A 23 -2.10 -17.90 0.50
C GLU A 23 -2.78 -16.79 -0.32
N THR A 24 -3.12 -15.66 0.31
CA THR A 24 -3.73 -14.49 -0.35
C THR A 24 -2.69 -13.54 -0.92
N HIS A 25 -1.39 -13.90 -0.82
CA HIS A 25 -0.29 -13.19 -1.46
C HIS A 25 -0.25 -13.50 -2.97
N ALA A 26 -1.30 -13.07 -3.67
CA ALA A 26 -1.52 -13.34 -5.08
C ALA A 26 -1.69 -12.02 -5.84
N GLN A 27 -0.60 -11.50 -6.42
CA GLN A 27 -0.63 -10.23 -7.16
C GLN A 27 -1.62 -10.21 -8.34
N ARG A 28 -2.04 -11.38 -8.84
CA ARG A 28 -3.11 -11.49 -9.85
C ARG A 28 -4.43 -10.85 -9.42
N ASP A 29 -4.66 -10.75 -8.11
CA ASP A 29 -5.87 -10.12 -7.54
C ASP A 29 -5.79 -8.59 -7.66
N TRP A 30 -4.60 -8.05 -7.92
CA TRP A 30 -4.29 -6.63 -8.04
C TRP A 30 -3.80 -6.20 -9.42
N GLU A 31 -3.40 -7.12 -10.31
CA GLU A 31 -2.90 -6.82 -11.66
C GLU A 31 -2.78 -8.07 -12.54
N SER A 32 -3.02 -7.95 -13.84
CA SER A 32 -3.17 -9.09 -14.74
C SER A 32 -1.87 -9.79 -15.21
N TYR A 33 -0.67 -9.21 -15.03
CA TYR A 33 0.54 -9.69 -15.76
C TYR A 33 1.91 -9.64 -15.04
N ALA A 34 2.03 -9.96 -13.75
CA ALA A 34 3.37 -10.04 -13.12
C ALA A 34 3.53 -11.08 -12.02
N THR A 35 4.76 -11.59 -11.86
CA THR A 35 5.22 -12.34 -10.68
C THR A 35 4.95 -11.54 -9.41
N CYS A 36 4.38 -12.19 -8.40
CA CYS A 36 4.00 -11.54 -7.15
C CYS A 36 5.20 -10.88 -6.44
N GLY A 37 5.20 -9.55 -6.35
CA GLY A 37 6.10 -8.73 -5.55
C GLY A 37 5.36 -8.17 -4.35
N THR A 38 5.94 -8.35 -3.16
CA THR A 38 5.37 -7.89 -1.88
C THR A 38 4.97 -6.40 -1.93
N GLN A 39 5.73 -5.58 -2.65
CA GLN A 39 5.46 -4.15 -2.81
C GLN A 39 4.07 -3.88 -3.40
N ARG A 40 3.66 -4.65 -4.42
CA ARG A 40 2.35 -4.52 -5.08
C ARG A 40 1.23 -5.01 -4.18
N CYS A 41 1.46 -6.11 -3.46
CA CYS A 41 0.50 -6.60 -2.46
C CYS A 41 0.25 -5.58 -1.35
N VAL A 42 1.28 -4.84 -0.90
CA VAL A 42 1.08 -3.75 0.08
C VAL A 42 0.15 -2.68 -0.46
N ALA A 43 0.35 -2.24 -1.71
CA ALA A 43 -0.52 -1.24 -2.32
C ALA A 43 -1.97 -1.74 -2.50
N GLY A 44 -2.14 -2.97 -2.98
CA GLY A 44 -3.44 -3.60 -3.16
C GLY A 44 -4.21 -3.72 -1.85
N TRP A 45 -3.57 -4.25 -0.80
CA TRP A 45 -4.19 -4.36 0.52
C TRP A 45 -4.48 -3.01 1.16
N ALA A 46 -3.62 -2.01 0.98
CA ALA A 46 -3.88 -0.65 1.48
C ALA A 46 -5.16 -0.07 0.85
N LEU A 47 -5.33 -0.22 -0.46
CA LEU A 47 -6.53 0.21 -1.17
C LEU A 47 -7.77 -0.55 -0.70
N HIS A 48 -7.67 -1.88 -0.63
CA HIS A 48 -8.76 -2.75 -0.19
C HIS A 48 -9.23 -2.42 1.23
N PHE A 49 -8.31 -2.29 2.20
CA PHE A 49 -8.69 -1.99 3.58
C PHE A 49 -9.14 -0.55 3.80
N HIS A 50 -8.67 0.38 2.99
CA HIS A 50 -9.15 1.76 3.04
C HIS A 50 -10.63 1.84 2.61
N LYS A 51 -11.04 1.07 1.59
CA LYS A 51 -12.43 1.00 1.10
C LYS A 51 -12.81 -0.41 0.62
N PRO A 52 -13.29 -1.30 1.51
CA PRO A 52 -13.50 -2.72 1.22
C PRO A 52 -14.66 -3.03 0.25
N HIS A 53 -15.48 -2.04 -0.10
CA HIS A 53 -16.62 -2.18 -1.01
C HIS A 53 -16.39 -1.57 -2.40
N GLN A 54 -15.14 -1.24 -2.75
CA GLN A 54 -14.81 -0.67 -4.06
C GLN A 54 -14.13 -1.68 -4.96
N ASP A 55 -14.62 -1.79 -6.19
CA ASP A 55 -13.93 -2.48 -7.26
C ASP A 55 -12.67 -1.70 -7.63
N ILE A 56 -11.51 -2.27 -7.34
CA ILE A 56 -10.23 -1.74 -7.80
C ILE A 56 -10.12 -2.15 -9.28
N ASP A 57 -10.31 -1.23 -10.23
CA ASP A 57 -9.99 -1.49 -11.63
C ASP A 57 -8.46 -1.53 -11.78
N THR A 58 -7.92 -2.74 -11.79
CA THR A 58 -6.50 -3.03 -11.90
C THR A 58 -5.97 -3.00 -13.34
N THR A 59 -6.87 -2.87 -14.32
CA THR A 59 -6.53 -2.91 -15.75
C THR A 59 -6.18 -1.52 -16.29
N ARG A 60 -6.73 -0.48 -15.67
CA ARG A 60 -6.28 0.89 -15.83
C ARG A 60 -5.32 1.17 -14.68
N LYS A 61 -4.19 1.82 -14.94
CA LYS A 61 -3.31 2.34 -13.86
C LYS A 61 -3.97 3.48 -13.06
N GLU A 62 -5.31 3.48 -12.96
CA GLU A 62 -6.16 4.52 -12.43
C GLU A 62 -7.09 3.86 -11.41
N VAL A 63 -6.98 4.25 -10.15
CA VAL A 63 -7.96 3.85 -9.12
C VAL A 63 -9.22 4.67 -9.36
N LEU A 64 -10.21 4.09 -10.05
CA LEU A 64 -11.51 4.72 -10.25
C LEU A 64 -12.34 4.65 -8.96
N TYR A 65 -12.27 5.70 -8.13
CA TYR A 65 -13.18 5.87 -7.00
C TYR A 65 -14.61 6.14 -7.51
N THR A 66 -15.37 5.08 -7.75
CA THR A 66 -16.79 5.18 -8.06
C THR A 66 -17.57 4.96 -6.76
N HIS A 67 -18.04 6.05 -6.13
CA HIS A 67 -19.24 6.13 -5.25
C HIS A 67 -19.22 7.17 -4.12
N ASP A 68 -18.28 8.11 -4.07
CA ASP A 68 -18.43 9.22 -3.13
C ASP A 68 -17.86 10.52 -3.68
N LYS A 69 -18.43 11.62 -3.20
CA LYS A 69 -18.24 13.04 -3.55
C LYS A 69 -16.78 13.56 -3.54
N TYR A 70 -15.81 12.68 -3.33
CA TYR A 70 -14.38 12.88 -3.45
C TYR A 70 -13.88 11.98 -4.58
N HIS A 71 -13.97 12.48 -5.83
CA HIS A 71 -13.16 11.94 -6.92
C HIS A 71 -11.71 12.24 -6.59
N PHE A 72 -11.05 11.33 -5.86
CA PHE A 72 -9.60 11.29 -5.82
C PHE A 72 -9.15 10.83 -7.20
N ASN A 73 -9.04 11.80 -8.12
CA ASN A 73 -8.41 11.55 -9.41
C ASN A 73 -6.91 11.42 -9.14
N LEU A 74 -6.51 10.24 -8.68
CA LEU A 74 -5.12 9.89 -8.50
C LEU A 74 -4.58 9.63 -9.89
N ASN A 75 -4.15 10.69 -10.57
CA ASN A 75 -3.35 10.65 -11.80
C ASN A 75 -1.95 10.00 -11.57
N GLY A 76 -1.79 9.24 -10.49
CA GLY A 76 -0.63 8.44 -10.16
C GLY A 76 -1.07 7.00 -9.93
N GLY A 77 -0.20 6.04 -10.25
CA GLY A 77 -0.49 4.62 -10.09
C GLY A 77 -0.93 4.23 -8.67
N TYR A 78 -1.25 2.94 -8.49
CA TYR A 78 -1.66 2.37 -7.20
C TYR A 78 -0.66 2.70 -6.07
N GLU A 79 0.61 2.93 -6.39
CA GLU A 79 1.67 3.35 -5.46
C GLU A 79 1.43 4.72 -4.84
N GLU A 80 1.00 5.71 -5.64
CA GLU A 80 0.75 7.08 -5.16
C GLU A 80 -0.50 7.11 -4.27
N SER A 81 -1.48 6.29 -4.62
CA SER A 81 -2.69 6.08 -3.83
C SER A 81 -2.36 5.44 -2.49
N ALA A 82 -1.60 4.35 -2.51
CA ALA A 82 -1.13 3.67 -1.31
C ALA A 82 -0.25 4.57 -0.45
N ARG A 83 0.61 5.39 -1.05
CA ARG A 83 1.43 6.39 -0.32
C ARG A 83 0.56 7.30 0.53
N ILE A 84 -0.48 7.90 -0.05
CA ILE A 84 -1.37 8.83 0.66
C ILE A 84 -2.12 8.10 1.77
N ILE A 85 -2.70 6.94 1.46
CA ILE A 85 -3.50 6.14 2.39
C ILE A 85 -2.69 5.63 3.58
N LEU A 86 -1.45 5.20 3.33
CA LEU A 86 -0.52 4.70 4.35
C LEU A 86 0.18 5.82 5.10
N GLY A 87 0.04 7.07 4.64
CA GLY A 87 0.70 8.23 5.25
C GLY A 87 2.21 8.23 5.02
N LEU A 88 2.69 7.69 3.91
CA LEU A 88 4.11 7.65 3.54
C LEU A 88 4.58 8.97 2.94
N THR A 89 5.83 9.35 3.20
CA THR A 89 6.49 10.41 2.40
C THR A 89 6.77 9.93 0.98
N PRO A 90 7.02 10.86 0.04
CA PRO A 90 7.50 10.50 -1.30
C PRO A 90 8.70 9.55 -1.24
N ASP A 91 9.72 9.84 -0.43
CA ASP A 91 10.91 8.98 -0.31
C ASP A 91 10.60 7.60 0.28
N GLU A 92 9.72 7.52 1.29
CA GLU A 92 9.30 6.25 1.89
C GLU A 92 8.55 5.38 0.87
N ALA A 93 7.69 6.00 0.05
CA ALA A 93 6.98 5.31 -1.02
C ALA A 93 7.90 4.91 -2.18
N THR A 94 8.84 5.77 -2.58
CA THR A 94 9.86 5.42 -3.59
C THR A 94 10.64 4.19 -3.15
N ARG A 95 11.13 4.20 -1.90
CA ARG A 95 11.85 3.06 -1.32
C ARG A 95 10.98 1.81 -1.32
N LEU A 96 9.76 1.89 -0.79
CA LEU A 96 8.87 0.74 -0.63
C LEU A 96 8.44 0.14 -1.96
N PHE A 97 8.08 0.96 -2.95
CA PHE A 97 7.45 0.50 -4.18
C PHE A 97 8.40 0.28 -5.35
N TYR A 98 9.59 0.89 -5.35
CA TYR A 98 10.52 0.81 -6.48
C TYR A 98 11.91 0.28 -6.14
N GLU A 99 12.41 0.48 -4.92
CA GLU A 99 13.80 0.15 -4.57
C GLU A 99 13.95 -1.11 -3.71
N MET A 100 12.97 -1.39 -2.85
CA MET A 100 13.02 -2.52 -1.92
C MET A 100 12.73 -3.84 -2.62
N ASP A 101 13.48 -4.89 -2.25
CA ASP A 101 13.06 -6.27 -2.50
C ASP A 101 11.91 -6.69 -1.57
N ASP A 102 11.34 -7.86 -1.83
CA ASP A 102 10.22 -8.41 -1.07
C ASP A 102 10.50 -8.52 0.43
N SER A 103 11.71 -8.92 0.80
CA SER A 103 12.09 -9.08 2.21
C SER A 103 12.19 -7.72 2.91
N ALA A 104 12.74 -6.71 2.23
CA ALA A 104 12.83 -5.35 2.73
C ALA A 104 11.45 -4.70 2.86
N ALA A 105 10.56 -4.92 1.88
CA ALA A 105 9.18 -4.45 1.93
C ALA A 105 8.42 -5.06 3.12
N ARG A 106 8.54 -6.38 3.36
CA ARG A 106 7.94 -7.06 4.52
C ARG A 106 8.44 -6.47 5.84
N ARG A 107 9.76 -6.26 5.96
CA ARG A 107 10.35 -5.64 7.18
C ARG A 107 9.84 -4.22 7.41
N MET A 108 9.66 -3.43 6.35
CA MET A 108 9.12 -2.07 6.48
C MET A 108 7.66 -2.09 6.94
N VAL A 109 6.83 -2.96 6.37
CA VAL A 109 5.43 -3.14 6.81
C VAL A 109 5.38 -3.52 8.29
N GLU A 110 6.21 -4.48 8.70
CA GLU A 110 6.27 -4.90 10.10
C GLU A 110 6.73 -3.78 11.02
N LEU A 111 7.76 -3.03 10.62
CA LEU A 111 8.26 -1.88 11.38
C LEU A 111 7.16 -0.84 11.60
N TYR A 112 6.47 -0.43 10.53
CA TYR A 112 5.42 0.59 10.61
C TYR A 112 4.16 0.09 11.31
N ALA A 113 3.82 -1.20 11.21
CA ALA A 113 2.72 -1.81 11.96
C ALA A 113 2.98 -1.81 13.47
N LEU A 114 4.19 -2.16 13.90
CA LEU A 114 4.51 -2.38 15.31
C LEU A 114 5.00 -1.12 16.03
N LYS A 115 5.82 -0.31 15.36
CA LYS A 115 6.54 0.82 15.96
C LYS A 115 6.10 2.17 15.41
N GLY A 116 5.21 2.17 14.42
CA GLY A 116 4.92 3.37 13.63
C GLY A 116 6.17 3.86 12.91
N ARG A 117 6.16 5.13 12.50
CA ARG A 117 7.31 5.74 11.85
C ARG A 117 8.38 6.04 12.89
N ASN A 118 9.52 5.37 12.75
CA ASN A 118 10.69 5.64 13.59
C ASN A 118 11.15 7.10 13.38
N ARG A 119 11.12 7.92 14.44
CA ARG A 119 11.48 9.34 14.38
C ARG A 119 13.00 9.59 14.27
N ASP A 120 13.81 8.54 14.44
CA ASP A 120 15.27 8.63 14.60
C ASP A 120 16.09 8.29 13.34
N LEU A 121 15.44 8.17 12.17
CA LEU A 121 16.11 7.95 10.87
C LEU A 121 15.88 9.11 9.89
N ALA A 122 15.69 10.32 10.43
CA ALA A 122 15.63 11.56 9.66
C ALA A 122 17.04 12.11 9.39
#